data_AF-L5NLL2-F1
#
_entry.id   AF-L5NLL2-F1
#
_cell.length_a   1.000
_cell.length_b   1.000
_cell.length_c   1.000
_cell.angle_alpha   90.00
_cell.angle_beta   90.00
_cell.angle_gamma   90.00
#
_symmetry.space_group_name_H-M   'P 1'
#
loop_
_entity.id
_entity.type
_entity.pdbx_description
1 polymer ?
#
loop_
_entity_poly.entity_id
_entity_poly.type
_entity_poly.pdbx_seq_one_letter_code
_entity_poly.pdbx_strand_id
1 'polypeptide(L)'
;GGGDPTRRRRRRGSTAVRELFAETIRPHSVSDVSESEPLAVTIREEFGPEVATALSPDAGSRFTPAVKEAVVSAATERQRGLDGMCRALDGEERSLRAALAVLDECEDWVARADETPLSELGFDALRRRHETLAGHREACDRLVRERQRHLNGATHHTAAVEVDHRFLATYLYEDRATDYPVLAAATRVDDSCADCQRAVRDHLVRRV
;
A
#
# COMPACT_ATOMS: atom_id res chain seq x y z
N GLY A 1 -0.59 23.96 -54.52
CA GLY A 1 -1.18 23.34 -53.32
C GLY A 1 -0.47 23.82 -52.08
N GLY A 2 -0.97 24.88 -51.44
CA GLY A 2 -0.44 25.39 -50.18
C GLY A 2 -1.34 24.93 -49.03
N GLY A 3 -0.84 24.06 -48.16
CA GLY A 3 -1.58 23.66 -46.95
C GLY A 3 -1.59 24.80 -45.94
N ASP A 4 -2.77 25.16 -45.45
CA ASP A 4 -3.01 26.19 -44.43
C ASP A 4 -2.02 26.08 -43.24
N PRO A 5 -1.18 27.10 -42.98
CA PRO A 5 -0.14 27.07 -41.95
C PRO A 5 -0.71 26.84 -40.54
N THR A 6 -1.97 27.21 -40.28
CA THR A 6 -2.62 26.96 -38.98
C THR A 6 -2.94 25.48 -38.79
N ARG A 7 -3.29 24.74 -39.85
CA ARG A 7 -3.55 23.30 -39.81
C ARG A 7 -2.28 22.48 -39.56
N ARG A 8 -1.14 22.93 -40.10
CA ARG A 8 0.19 22.32 -39.84
C ARG A 8 0.65 22.50 -38.40
N ARG A 9 0.51 23.71 -37.82
CA ARG A 9 0.84 23.96 -36.40
C ARG A 9 0.01 23.10 -35.44
N ARG A 10 -1.28 22.89 -35.73
CA ARG A 10 -2.18 22.09 -34.89
C ARG A 10 -1.88 20.59 -34.93
N ARG A 11 -1.52 20.03 -36.09
CA ARG A 11 -1.05 18.63 -36.18
C ARG A 11 0.28 18.39 -35.45
N ARG A 12 1.17 19.40 -35.43
CA ARG A 12 2.39 19.38 -34.61
C ARG A 12 2.08 19.34 -33.11
N GLY A 13 1.01 20.01 -32.67
CA GLY A 13 0.56 20.00 -31.27
C GLY A 13 0.21 18.60 -30.75
N SER A 14 -0.73 17.89 -31.38
CA SER A 14 -1.09 16.52 -30.96
C SER A 14 0.07 15.53 -31.09
N THR A 15 0.93 15.71 -32.09
CA THR A 15 2.11 14.85 -32.27
C THR A 15 3.11 15.07 -31.13
N ALA A 16 3.40 16.33 -30.79
CA ALA A 16 4.30 16.65 -29.68
C ALA A 16 3.79 16.13 -28.33
N VAL A 17 2.47 16.19 -28.06
CA VAL A 17 1.90 15.61 -26.82
C VAL A 17 2.09 14.10 -26.78
N ARG A 18 1.85 13.39 -27.90
CA ARG A 18 2.06 11.93 -27.97
C ARG A 18 3.53 11.56 -27.82
N GLU A 19 4.45 12.30 -28.43
CA GLU A 19 5.89 12.10 -28.30
C GLU A 19 6.33 12.29 -26.84
N LEU A 20 5.94 13.41 -26.21
CA LEU A 20 6.23 13.65 -24.79
C LEU A 20 5.64 12.58 -23.87
N PHE A 21 4.41 12.13 -24.13
CA PHE A 21 3.81 11.04 -23.36
C PHE A 21 4.60 9.73 -23.54
N ALA A 22 4.98 9.41 -24.77
CA ALA A 22 5.74 8.20 -25.09
C ALA A 22 7.14 8.21 -24.46
N GLU A 23 7.73 9.39 -24.29
CA GLU A 23 9.04 9.57 -23.65
C GLU A 23 8.97 9.58 -22.13
N THR A 24 7.91 10.14 -21.53
CA THR A 24 7.89 10.42 -20.08
C THR A 24 6.97 9.49 -19.28
N ILE A 25 5.80 9.12 -19.79
CA ILE A 25 4.79 8.36 -19.03
C ILE A 25 4.78 6.90 -19.48
N ARG A 26 4.76 6.66 -20.80
CA ARG A 26 4.66 5.32 -21.36
C ARG A 26 5.68 4.32 -20.80
N PRO A 27 6.97 4.65 -20.56
CA PRO A 27 7.93 3.69 -20.02
C PRO A 27 7.52 3.13 -18.65
N HIS A 28 6.74 3.90 -17.88
CA HIS A 28 6.24 3.49 -16.57
C HIS A 28 4.89 2.78 -16.67
N SER A 29 4.02 3.13 -17.61
CA SER A 29 2.70 2.46 -17.77
C SER A 29 2.81 1.02 -18.29
N VAL A 30 3.91 0.64 -18.93
CA VAL A 30 4.09 -0.71 -19.51
C VAL A 30 5.20 -1.51 -18.82
N SER A 31 5.73 -1.05 -17.68
CA SER A 31 6.87 -1.72 -17.02
C SER A 31 6.54 -3.16 -16.62
N ASP A 32 5.27 -3.42 -16.30
CA ASP A 32 4.80 -4.68 -15.75
C ASP A 32 4.02 -5.51 -16.79
N VAL A 33 3.96 -5.02 -18.04
CA VAL A 33 3.26 -5.68 -19.16
C VAL A 33 4.29 -6.33 -20.08
N SER A 34 4.16 -7.65 -20.27
CA SER A 34 5.08 -8.42 -21.13
C SER A 34 4.86 -8.21 -22.64
N GLU A 35 3.69 -7.68 -23.02
CA GLU A 35 3.31 -7.42 -24.41
C GLU A 35 3.46 -5.94 -24.81
N SER A 36 3.72 -5.69 -26.09
CA SER A 36 3.85 -4.33 -26.61
C SER A 36 2.49 -3.66 -26.73
N GLU A 37 2.09 -2.95 -25.69
CA GLU A 37 0.81 -2.24 -25.68
C GLU A 37 0.82 -0.96 -26.55
N PRO A 38 -0.21 -0.73 -27.39
CA PRO A 38 -0.27 0.47 -28.23
C PRO A 38 -0.33 1.77 -27.42
N LEU A 39 0.35 2.83 -27.90
CA LEU A 39 0.35 4.16 -27.25
C LEU A 39 -1.05 4.73 -26.99
N ALA A 40 -2.02 4.45 -27.86
CA ALA A 40 -3.39 4.92 -27.66
C ALA A 40 -4.11 4.24 -26.48
N VAL A 41 -3.70 3.01 -26.14
CA VAL A 41 -4.22 2.29 -24.98
C VAL A 41 -3.65 2.90 -23.69
N THR A 42 -2.34 3.09 -23.62
CA THR A 42 -1.71 3.68 -22.43
C THR A 42 -2.17 5.13 -22.20
N ILE A 43 -2.36 5.93 -23.24
CA ILE A 43 -2.97 7.27 -23.10
C ILE A 43 -4.40 7.18 -22.55
N ARG A 44 -5.18 6.17 -22.96
CA ARG A 44 -6.54 5.97 -22.47
C ARG A 44 -6.56 5.59 -20.99
N GLU A 45 -5.64 4.76 -20.55
CA GLU A 45 -5.56 4.32 -19.15
C GLU A 45 -5.07 5.45 -18.24
N GLU A 46 -4.09 6.22 -18.69
CA GLU A 46 -3.51 7.30 -17.90
C GLU A 46 -4.37 8.58 -17.91
N PHE A 47 -4.92 8.97 -19.06
CA PHE A 47 -5.63 10.25 -19.26
C PHE A 47 -7.11 10.10 -19.64
N GLY A 48 -7.62 8.88 -19.72
CA GLY A 48 -9.02 8.60 -20.02
C GLY A 48 -9.35 8.53 -21.53
N PRO A 49 -10.54 8.00 -21.85
CA PRO A 49 -10.96 7.73 -23.23
C PRO A 49 -11.16 9.00 -24.07
N GLU A 50 -11.58 10.09 -23.45
CA GLU A 50 -11.82 11.36 -24.15
C GLU A 50 -10.52 11.97 -24.69
N VAL A 51 -9.47 12.00 -23.85
CA VAL A 51 -8.14 12.49 -24.24
C VAL A 51 -7.50 11.56 -25.27
N ALA A 52 -7.60 10.24 -25.07
CA ALA A 52 -7.10 9.26 -26.04
C ALA A 52 -7.76 9.41 -27.42
N THR A 53 -9.08 9.62 -27.45
CA THR A 53 -9.82 9.86 -28.69
C THR A 53 -9.38 11.17 -29.35
N ALA A 54 -9.26 12.26 -28.59
CA ALA A 54 -8.84 13.56 -29.10
C ALA A 54 -7.39 13.58 -29.63
N LEU A 55 -6.52 12.74 -29.05
CA LEU A 55 -5.13 12.57 -29.46
C LEU A 55 -4.92 11.44 -30.49
N SER A 56 -5.96 10.71 -30.89
CA SER A 56 -5.81 9.63 -31.87
C SER A 56 -5.26 10.15 -33.22
N PRO A 57 -4.36 9.42 -33.91
CA PRO A 57 -3.89 9.78 -35.25
C PRO A 57 -5.03 9.95 -36.27
N ASP A 58 -6.09 9.16 -36.12
CA ASP A 58 -7.26 9.13 -37.01
C ASP A 58 -8.32 10.16 -36.64
N ALA A 59 -8.20 10.78 -35.46
CA ALA A 59 -9.04 11.89 -35.08
C ALA A 59 -8.78 13.05 -36.04
N GLY A 60 -9.70 13.27 -36.98
CA GLY A 60 -9.68 14.42 -37.89
C GLY A 60 -9.71 15.78 -37.16
N SER A 61 -9.86 15.78 -35.84
CA SER A 61 -9.86 16.94 -34.95
C SER A 61 -8.49 17.62 -34.90
N ARG A 62 -8.52 18.94 -35.06
CA ARG A 62 -7.36 19.81 -34.91
C ARG A 62 -7.02 19.91 -33.42
N PHE A 63 -5.75 19.99 -33.04
CA PHE A 63 -5.36 20.38 -31.68
C PHE A 63 -5.91 21.79 -31.37
N THR A 64 -7.00 21.85 -30.61
CA THR A 64 -7.70 23.08 -30.22
C THR A 64 -7.32 23.47 -28.79
N PRO A 65 -7.62 24.71 -28.37
CA PRO A 65 -7.50 25.09 -26.96
C PRO A 65 -8.23 24.12 -26.01
N ALA A 66 -9.42 23.64 -26.40
CA ALA A 66 -10.17 22.66 -25.62
C ALA A 66 -9.43 21.31 -25.47
N VAL A 67 -8.79 20.80 -26.54
CA VAL A 67 -7.97 19.58 -26.43
C VAL A 67 -6.76 19.80 -25.54
N LYS A 68 -6.11 20.97 -25.63
CA LYS A 68 -5.01 21.31 -24.72
C LYS A 68 -5.47 21.34 -23.26
N GLU A 69 -6.61 21.97 -22.99
CA GLU A 69 -7.18 22.07 -21.65
C GLU A 69 -7.55 20.69 -21.09
N ALA A 70 -8.17 19.83 -21.90
CA ALA A 70 -8.47 18.45 -21.51
C ALA A 70 -7.21 17.65 -21.15
N VAL A 71 -6.14 17.75 -21.95
CA VAL A 71 -4.85 17.10 -21.65
C VAL A 71 -4.25 17.63 -20.34
N VAL A 72 -4.27 18.96 -20.12
CA VAL A 72 -3.75 19.56 -18.89
C VAL A 72 -4.57 19.13 -17.68
N SER A 73 -5.90 19.07 -17.79
CA SER A 73 -6.77 18.58 -16.72
C SER A 73 -6.46 17.14 -16.37
N ALA A 74 -6.44 16.25 -17.38
CA ALA A 74 -6.16 14.83 -17.18
C ALA A 74 -4.77 14.59 -16.58
N ALA A 75 -3.73 15.28 -17.06
CA ALA A 75 -2.40 15.20 -16.49
C ALA A 75 -2.35 15.69 -15.04
N THR A 76 -3.07 16.77 -14.71
CA THR A 76 -3.15 17.31 -13.35
C THR A 76 -3.90 16.37 -12.40
N GLU A 77 -5.00 15.79 -12.86
CA GLU A 77 -5.77 14.79 -12.11
C GLU A 77 -4.95 13.52 -11.87
N ARG A 78 -4.25 13.04 -12.90
CA ARG A 78 -3.36 11.88 -12.77
C ARG A 78 -2.22 12.14 -11.79
N GLN A 79 -1.59 13.32 -11.85
CA GLN A 79 -0.57 13.72 -10.89
C GLN A 79 -1.11 13.73 -9.45
N ARG A 80 -2.30 14.28 -9.21
CA ARG A 80 -2.94 14.25 -7.88
C ARG A 80 -3.23 12.83 -7.41
N GLY A 81 -3.67 11.95 -8.32
CA GLY A 81 -3.87 10.53 -8.03
C GLY A 81 -2.58 9.82 -7.63
N LEU A 82 -1.47 10.09 -8.33
CA LEU A 82 -0.15 9.56 -7.99
C LEU A 82 0.34 10.09 -6.64
N ASP A 83 0.17 11.38 -6.35
CA ASP A 83 0.49 11.95 -5.03
C ASP A 83 -0.33 11.28 -3.91
N GLY A 84 -1.61 10.99 -4.17
CA GLY A 84 -2.47 10.23 -3.27
C GLY A 84 -1.96 8.81 -3.03
N MET A 85 -1.55 8.11 -4.10
CA MET A 85 -0.96 6.78 -4.01
C MET A 85 0.35 6.78 -3.21
N CYS A 86 1.26 7.72 -3.45
CA CYS A 86 2.51 7.86 -2.69
C CYS A 86 2.23 8.03 -1.19
N ARG A 87 1.28 8.89 -0.81
CA ARG A 87 0.90 9.08 0.60
C ARG A 87 0.30 7.81 1.21
N ALA A 88 -0.49 7.07 0.45
CA ALA A 88 -1.08 5.81 0.90
C ALA A 88 0.00 4.74 1.12
N LEU A 89 0.99 4.65 0.22
CA LEU A 89 2.17 3.79 0.38
C LEU A 89 3.02 4.18 1.60
N ASP A 90 3.29 5.47 1.80
CA ASP A 90 4.01 5.95 2.99
C ASP A 90 3.26 5.65 4.28
N GLY A 91 1.92 5.78 4.26
CA GLY A 91 1.06 5.43 5.38
C GLY A 91 1.12 3.94 5.70
N GLU A 92 1.09 3.12 4.67
CA GLU A 92 1.18 1.67 4.77
C GLU A 92 2.55 1.22 5.30
N GLU A 93 3.65 1.77 4.77
CA GLU A 93 4.99 1.48 5.26
C GLU A 93 5.15 1.84 6.75
N ARG A 94 4.67 3.02 7.17
CA ARG A 94 4.69 3.42 8.59
C ARG A 94 3.87 2.45 9.45
N SER A 95 2.70 2.01 8.98
CA SER A 95 1.87 1.03 9.68
C SER A 95 2.62 -0.31 9.86
N LEU A 96 3.28 -0.80 8.80
CA LEU A 96 4.04 -2.04 8.84
C LEU A 96 5.24 -1.95 9.79
N ARG A 97 6.00 -0.86 9.77
CA ARG A 97 7.14 -0.66 10.68
C ARG A 97 6.70 -0.61 12.14
N ALA A 98 5.59 0.06 12.43
CA ALA A 98 5.03 0.11 13.78
C ALA A 98 4.56 -1.29 14.25
N ALA A 99 3.92 -2.06 13.36
CA ALA A 99 3.53 -3.43 13.66
C ALA A 99 4.74 -4.33 13.95
N LEU A 100 5.78 -4.26 13.12
CA LEU A 100 7.01 -5.02 13.32
C LEU A 100 7.66 -4.72 14.68
N ALA A 101 7.78 -3.44 15.05
CA ALA A 101 8.38 -3.06 16.33
C ALA A 101 7.66 -3.70 17.53
N VAL A 102 6.31 -3.78 17.50
CA VAL A 102 5.53 -4.41 18.57
C VAL A 102 5.75 -5.92 18.60
N LEU A 103 5.75 -6.57 17.43
CA LEU A 103 5.92 -8.02 17.33
C LEU A 103 7.33 -8.45 17.73
N ASP A 104 8.35 -7.75 17.23
CA ASP A 104 9.75 -7.99 17.57
C ASP A 104 9.98 -7.84 19.08
N GLU A 105 9.41 -6.82 19.72
CA GLU A 105 9.50 -6.65 21.18
C GLU A 105 8.92 -7.85 21.94
N CYS A 106 7.78 -8.38 21.50
CA CYS A 106 7.13 -9.53 22.11
C CYS A 106 7.95 -10.83 21.91
N GLU A 107 8.35 -11.11 20.67
CA GLU A 107 9.12 -12.30 20.31
C GLU A 107 10.48 -12.30 21.02
N ASP A 108 11.19 -11.18 20.99
CA ASP A 108 12.46 -11.02 21.68
C ASP A 108 12.33 -11.21 23.19
N TRP A 109 11.26 -10.68 23.79
CA TRP A 109 11.03 -10.85 25.22
C TRP A 109 10.79 -12.32 25.57
N VAL A 110 9.97 -13.03 24.79
CA VAL A 110 9.72 -14.46 24.98
C VAL A 110 11.01 -15.26 24.84
N ALA A 111 11.80 -15.00 23.79
CA ALA A 111 13.07 -15.68 23.56
C ALA A 111 14.04 -15.50 24.74
N ARG A 112 14.22 -14.27 25.24
CA ARG A 112 15.06 -13.99 26.42
C ARG A 112 14.50 -14.64 27.69
N ALA A 113 13.18 -14.67 27.86
CA ALA A 113 12.56 -15.29 29.03
C ALA A 113 12.75 -16.82 29.04
N ASP A 114 12.77 -17.46 27.87
CA ASP A 114 12.99 -18.90 27.72
C ASP A 114 14.44 -19.34 27.99
N GLU A 115 15.40 -18.41 28.04
CA GLU A 115 16.78 -18.71 28.46
C GLU A 115 16.87 -19.16 29.93
N THR A 116 15.89 -18.80 30.76
CA THR A 116 15.81 -19.22 32.17
C THR A 116 14.68 -20.24 32.38
N PRO A 117 15.00 -21.50 32.75
CA PRO A 117 13.99 -22.52 33.02
C PRO A 117 13.03 -22.12 34.14
N LEU A 118 11.74 -22.43 34.00
CA LEU A 118 10.73 -22.10 35.00
C LEU A 118 11.01 -22.69 36.39
N SER A 119 11.70 -23.85 36.45
CA SER A 119 12.10 -24.50 37.70
C SER A 119 13.07 -23.67 38.55
N GLU A 120 13.86 -22.80 37.92
CA GLU A 120 14.84 -21.94 38.59
C GLU A 120 14.22 -20.63 39.09
N LEU A 121 13.02 -20.31 38.64
CA LEU A 121 12.30 -19.11 39.04
C LEU A 121 11.56 -19.31 40.36
N GLY A 122 11.63 -18.33 41.25
CA GLY A 122 10.77 -18.24 42.43
C GLY A 122 9.35 -17.74 42.08
N PHE A 123 8.44 -17.80 43.04
CA PHE A 123 7.04 -17.38 42.86
C PHE A 123 6.89 -15.97 42.28
N ASP A 124 7.60 -14.98 42.84
CA ASP A 124 7.48 -13.60 42.38
C ASP A 124 8.00 -13.42 40.94
N ALA A 125 9.03 -14.16 40.56
CA ALA A 125 9.57 -14.12 39.19
C ALA A 125 8.60 -14.76 38.20
N LEU A 126 7.98 -15.89 38.56
CA LEU A 126 6.93 -16.54 37.78
C LEU A 126 5.70 -15.64 37.62
N ARG A 127 5.26 -14.99 38.72
CA ARG A 127 4.16 -14.03 38.69
C ARG A 127 4.46 -12.86 37.75
N ARG A 128 5.64 -12.24 37.85
CA ARG A 128 6.05 -11.15 36.95
C ARG A 128 6.06 -11.61 35.50
N ARG A 129 6.62 -12.80 35.22
CA ARG A 129 6.64 -13.38 33.86
C ARG A 129 5.22 -13.55 33.31
N HIS A 130 4.29 -14.03 34.13
CA HIS A 130 2.87 -14.15 33.75
C HIS A 130 2.21 -12.79 33.48
N GLU A 131 2.47 -11.78 34.31
CA GLU A 131 1.96 -10.41 34.11
C GLU A 131 2.52 -9.76 32.84
N THR A 132 3.82 -9.94 32.56
CA THR A 132 4.43 -9.42 31.33
C THR A 132 3.87 -10.11 30.08
N LEU A 133 3.67 -11.42 30.11
CA LEU A 133 2.98 -12.15 29.03
C LEU A 133 1.57 -11.60 28.78
N ALA A 134 0.81 -11.28 29.84
CA ALA A 134 -0.50 -10.65 29.68
C ALA A 134 -0.40 -9.29 28.96
N GLY A 135 0.62 -8.48 29.28
CA GLY A 135 0.89 -7.22 28.58
C GLY A 135 1.21 -7.38 27.10
N HIS A 136 2.01 -8.39 26.73
CA HIS A 136 2.31 -8.70 25.32
C HIS A 136 1.05 -9.14 24.55
N ARG A 137 0.19 -9.93 25.19
CA ARG A 137 -1.09 -10.34 24.59
C ARG A 137 -2.02 -9.15 24.36
N GLU A 138 -2.14 -8.25 25.34
CA GLU A 138 -2.87 -6.99 25.17
C GLU A 138 -2.28 -6.10 24.05
N ALA A 139 -0.96 -6.11 23.88
CA ALA A 139 -0.29 -5.39 22.80
C ALA A 139 -0.64 -5.99 21.42
N CYS A 140 -0.64 -7.31 21.29
CA CYS A 140 -1.07 -8.01 20.07
C CYS A 140 -2.54 -7.70 19.75
N ASP A 141 -3.40 -7.73 20.75
CA ASP A 141 -4.82 -7.39 20.65
C ASP A 141 -5.05 -5.96 20.15
N ARG A 142 -4.28 -5.01 20.70
CA ARG A 142 -4.31 -3.61 20.27
C ARG A 142 -3.83 -3.46 18.83
N LEU A 143 -2.73 -4.13 18.48
CA LEU A 143 -2.18 -4.14 17.13
C LEU A 143 -3.19 -4.68 16.10
N VAL A 144 -3.88 -5.78 16.40
CA VAL A 144 -4.94 -6.32 15.54
C VAL A 144 -6.04 -5.28 15.31
N ARG A 145 -6.53 -4.63 16.38
CA ARG A 145 -7.59 -3.62 16.27
C ARG A 145 -7.12 -2.39 15.49
N GLU A 146 -5.90 -1.92 15.73
CA GLU A 146 -5.31 -0.80 14.99
C GLU A 146 -5.17 -1.12 13.51
N ARG A 147 -4.68 -2.33 13.19
CA ARG A 147 -4.52 -2.76 11.81
C ARG A 147 -5.85 -2.91 11.09
N GLN A 148 -6.87 -3.46 11.75
CA GLN A 148 -8.22 -3.53 11.19
C GLN A 148 -8.82 -2.13 10.96
N ARG A 149 -8.61 -1.18 11.88
CA ARG A 149 -9.02 0.22 11.67
C ARG A 149 -8.31 0.87 10.48
N HIS A 150 -7.01 0.62 10.34
CA HIS A 150 -6.21 1.13 9.22
C HIS A 150 -6.71 0.58 7.87
N LEU A 151 -6.93 -0.74 7.79
CA LEU A 151 -7.42 -1.40 6.57
C LEU A 151 -8.85 -1.00 6.18
N ASN A 152 -9.71 -0.72 7.16
CA ASN A 152 -11.08 -0.23 6.92
C ASN A 152 -11.16 1.30 6.80
N GLY A 153 -10.04 1.99 6.96
CA GLY A 153 -9.95 3.43 6.76
C GLY A 153 -9.77 3.77 5.28
N ALA A 154 -9.96 5.04 4.97
CA ALA A 154 -9.54 5.62 3.70
C ALA A 154 -8.60 6.79 3.98
N THR A 155 -7.64 7.03 3.08
CA THR A 155 -6.79 8.24 3.17
C THR A 155 -7.64 9.46 2.79
N HIS A 156 -8.42 10.00 3.73
CA HIS A 156 -9.18 11.23 3.55
C HIS A 156 -8.31 12.46 3.81
N HIS A 157 -7.26 12.69 3.04
CA HIS A 157 -6.49 13.93 3.13
C HIS A 157 -6.37 14.60 1.76
N THR A 158 -7.41 15.39 1.45
CA THR A 158 -7.35 16.57 0.59
C THR A 158 -6.84 16.31 -0.84
N ALA A 159 -7.74 15.81 -1.70
CA ALA A 159 -7.96 16.20 -3.11
C ALA A 159 -8.39 15.00 -3.97
N ALA A 160 -9.69 14.94 -4.27
CA ALA A 160 -10.36 14.29 -5.40
C ALA A 160 -10.18 12.77 -5.67
N VAL A 161 -9.16 12.09 -5.15
CA VAL A 161 -8.94 10.65 -5.35
C VAL A 161 -8.71 9.99 -4.00
N GLU A 162 -9.75 9.37 -3.49
CA GLU A 162 -9.70 8.53 -2.29
C GLU A 162 -9.06 7.19 -2.67
N VAL A 163 -7.94 6.85 -2.05
CA VAL A 163 -7.37 5.50 -2.15
C VAL A 163 -7.94 4.68 -1.00
N ASP A 164 -8.75 3.69 -1.35
CA ASP A 164 -9.22 2.67 -0.41
C ASP A 164 -8.01 1.83 0.03
N HIS A 165 -7.71 1.84 1.35
CA HIS A 165 -6.59 1.07 1.89
C HIS A 165 -6.76 -0.43 1.72
N ARG A 166 -7.99 -0.94 1.62
CA ARG A 166 -8.25 -2.35 1.34
C ARG A 166 -7.91 -2.71 -0.08
N PHE A 167 -8.20 -1.84 -1.04
CA PHE A 167 -7.77 -2.02 -2.43
C PHE A 167 -6.24 -1.99 -2.53
N LEU A 168 -5.60 -1.01 -1.88
CA LEU A 168 -4.14 -0.92 -1.82
C LEU A 168 -3.51 -2.17 -1.20
N ALA A 169 -4.02 -2.63 -0.06
CA ALA A 169 -3.51 -3.83 0.60
C ALA A 169 -3.68 -5.08 -0.27
N THR A 170 -4.81 -5.22 -0.97
CA THR A 170 -5.04 -6.33 -1.90
C THR A 170 -3.99 -6.32 -3.01
N TYR A 171 -3.73 -5.16 -3.62
CA TYR A 171 -2.70 -5.01 -4.64
C TYR A 171 -1.29 -5.31 -4.12
N LEU A 172 -0.91 -4.77 -2.96
CA LEU A 172 0.44 -4.95 -2.41
C LEU A 172 0.73 -6.38 -1.94
N TYR A 173 -0.31 -7.14 -1.59
CA TYR A 173 -0.17 -8.48 -1.02
C TYR A 173 -0.61 -9.59 -1.95
N GLU A 174 -1.03 -9.30 -3.18
CA GLU A 174 -1.52 -10.28 -4.16
C GLU A 174 -0.56 -11.47 -4.35
N ASP A 175 0.75 -11.20 -4.44
CA ASP A 175 1.79 -12.22 -4.63
C ASP A 175 2.34 -12.79 -3.32
N ARG A 176 1.70 -12.51 -2.17
CA ARG A 176 2.15 -12.97 -0.86
C ARG A 176 1.37 -14.22 -0.45
N ALA A 177 1.99 -15.06 0.38
CA ALA A 177 1.35 -16.26 0.91
C ALA A 177 0.16 -15.97 1.86
N THR A 178 0.00 -14.73 2.32
CA THR A 178 -1.01 -14.32 3.29
C THR A 178 -1.58 -12.94 2.92
N ASP A 179 -2.90 -12.86 2.80
CA ASP A 179 -3.63 -11.63 2.45
C ASP A 179 -3.44 -10.49 3.46
N TYR A 180 -3.24 -10.83 4.74
CA TYR A 180 -3.10 -9.88 5.84
C TYR A 180 -1.94 -10.26 6.77
N PRO A 181 -0.68 -10.02 6.35
CA PRO A 181 0.51 -10.55 7.04
C PRO A 181 0.62 -10.09 8.49
N VAL A 182 0.30 -8.83 8.79
CA VAL A 182 0.33 -8.28 10.16
C VAL A 182 -0.69 -8.96 11.06
N LEU A 183 -1.92 -9.19 10.58
CA LEU A 183 -2.96 -9.85 11.37
C LEU A 183 -2.55 -11.30 11.67
N ALA A 184 -2.06 -12.02 10.66
CA ALA A 184 -1.59 -13.38 10.83
C ALA A 184 -0.35 -13.49 11.74
N ALA A 185 0.56 -12.51 11.71
CA ALA A 185 1.71 -12.47 12.61
C ALA A 185 1.29 -12.18 14.05
N ALA A 186 0.44 -11.17 14.28
CA ALA A 186 -0.05 -10.83 15.61
C ALA A 186 -0.80 -11.98 16.29
N THR A 187 -1.63 -12.73 15.55
CA THR A 187 -2.29 -13.93 16.10
C THR A 187 -1.29 -15.02 16.49
N ARG A 188 -0.26 -15.26 15.67
CA ARG A 188 0.79 -16.26 15.99
C ARG A 188 1.59 -15.88 17.24
N VAL A 189 1.93 -14.60 17.40
CA VAL A 189 2.63 -14.10 18.59
C VAL A 189 1.73 -14.18 19.82
N ASP A 190 0.45 -13.80 19.73
CA ASP A 190 -0.50 -13.96 20.84
C ASP A 190 -0.62 -15.42 21.27
N ASP A 191 -0.74 -16.35 20.31
CA ASP A 191 -0.81 -17.79 20.57
C ASP A 191 0.44 -18.29 21.32
N SER A 192 1.63 -17.87 20.86
CA SER A 192 2.90 -18.20 21.53
C SER A 192 2.95 -17.63 22.95
N CYS A 193 2.53 -16.38 23.16
CA CYS A 193 2.44 -15.80 24.49
C CYS A 193 1.43 -16.54 25.37
N ALA A 194 0.29 -16.98 24.82
CA ALA A 194 -0.71 -17.77 25.53
C ALA A 194 -0.17 -19.14 25.96
N ASP A 195 0.61 -19.79 25.11
CA ASP A 195 1.29 -21.06 25.42
C ASP A 195 2.29 -20.89 26.57
N CYS A 196 3.17 -19.88 26.49
CA CYS A 196 4.09 -19.55 27.56
C CYS A 196 3.35 -19.22 28.87
N GLN A 197 2.24 -18.48 28.79
CA GLN A 197 1.46 -18.09 29.96
C GLN A 197 0.81 -19.30 30.64
N ARG A 198 0.31 -20.25 29.84
CA ARG A 198 -0.19 -21.54 30.34
C ARG A 198 0.91 -22.34 31.05
N ALA A 199 2.10 -22.44 30.46
CA ALA A 199 3.23 -23.14 31.07
C ALA A 199 3.63 -22.54 32.44
N VAL A 200 3.65 -21.21 32.55
CA VAL A 200 3.92 -20.52 33.83
C VAL A 200 2.84 -20.83 34.87
N ARG A 201 1.56 -20.81 34.49
CA ARG A 201 0.43 -21.14 35.39
C ARG A 201 0.51 -22.58 35.87
N ASP A 202 0.77 -23.52 34.98
CA ASP A 202 0.90 -24.93 35.32
C ASP A 202 2.05 -25.16 36.32
N HIS A 203 3.16 -24.44 36.15
CA HIS A 203 4.28 -24.50 37.08
C HIS A 203 3.93 -23.90 38.46
N LEU A 204 3.19 -22.78 38.49
CA LEU A 204 2.73 -22.16 39.73
C LEU A 204 1.81 -23.09 40.53
N VAL A 205 0.88 -23.79 39.87
CA VAL A 205 -0.09 -24.67 40.54
C VAL A 205 0.56 -25.98 41.04
N ARG A 206 1.57 -26.51 40.34
CA ARG A 206 2.27 -27.76 40.74
C ARG A 206 3.21 -27.61 41.93
N ARG A 207 3.59 -26.39 42.29
CA ARG A 207 4.50 -26.10 43.41
C ARG A 207 3.79 -25.84 44.74
N VAL A 208 2.45 -25.79 44.74
CA VAL A 208 1.61 -25.61 45.94
C VAL A 208 1.23 -26.96 46.53
#